data_AF-A0A7S1SVS2-F1
#
_entry.id   AF-A0A7S1SVS2-F1
#
_cell.length_a   1.000
_cell.length_b   1.000
_cell.length_c   1.000
_cell.angle_alpha   90.00
_cell.angle_beta   90.00
_cell.angle_gamma   90.00
#
_symmetry.space_group_name_H-M   'P 1'
#
loop_
_entity.id
_entity.type
_entity.pdbx_description
1 polymer ?
#
loop_
_entity_poly.entity_id
_entity_poly.type
_entity_poly.pdbx_seq_one_letter_code
_entity_poly.pdbx_strand_id
1 'polypeptide(L)'
;LGLQKGPEATDDEIKKAYRKLALQKHPDKNRDNPNADAEFSGIQKAYEVLCDKDAKAALDGLYAARAAKEARHSKQDAKRRKLREELERREKEVEQGRSEEEVARARL
;
A
#
# COMPACT_ATOMS: atom_id res chain seq x y z
N LEU A 1 -1.72 13.30 -13.15
CA LEU A 1 -0.65 13.54 -14.16
C LEU A 1 -0.54 12.45 -15.23
N GLY A 2 -1.15 11.26 -15.09
CA GLY A 2 -1.10 10.24 -16.15
C GLY A 2 0.30 9.65 -16.40
N LEU A 3 1.25 9.96 -15.52
CA LEU A 3 2.59 9.39 -15.52
C LEU A 3 2.51 7.99 -14.89
N GLN A 4 3.27 7.06 -15.47
CA GLN A 4 3.44 5.73 -14.90
C GLN A 4 4.05 5.89 -13.50
N LYS A 5 3.46 5.24 -12.49
CA LYS A 5 3.95 5.28 -11.10
C LYS A 5 5.31 4.59 -11.06
N GLY A 6 6.39 5.36 -11.07
CA GLY A 6 7.73 4.83 -11.01
C GLY A 6 8.81 5.92 -10.91
N PRO A 7 9.98 5.57 -10.39
CA PRO A 7 11.11 6.49 -10.18
C PRO A 7 11.66 7.07 -11.50
N GLU A 8 11.31 6.44 -12.63
CA GLU A 8 11.84 6.72 -13.97
C GLU A 8 11.32 8.01 -14.61
N ALA A 9 10.25 8.62 -14.06
CA ALA A 9 9.77 9.90 -14.58
C ALA A 9 10.85 10.98 -14.37
N THR A 10 11.38 11.48 -15.49
CA THR A 10 12.40 12.54 -15.52
C THR A 10 11.79 13.91 -15.24
N ASP A 11 12.59 14.86 -14.73
CA ASP A 11 12.18 16.25 -14.52
C ASP A 11 11.52 16.87 -15.76
N ASP A 12 12.04 16.57 -16.95
CA ASP A 12 11.52 17.03 -18.24
C ASP A 12 10.13 16.45 -18.56
N GLU A 13 9.91 15.18 -18.27
CA GLU A 13 8.60 14.53 -18.45
C GLU A 13 7.56 15.07 -17.45
N ILE A 14 7.96 15.32 -16.21
CA ILE A 14 7.12 15.92 -15.18
C ILE A 14 6.70 17.33 -15.61
N LYS A 15 7.65 18.15 -16.08
CA LYS A 15 7.38 19.49 -16.63
C LYS A 15 6.45 19.44 -17.84
N LYS A 16 6.69 18.53 -18.77
CA LYS A 16 5.88 18.38 -19.99
C LYS A 16 4.45 17.93 -19.66
N ALA A 17 4.30 16.97 -18.75
CA ALA A 17 3.01 16.49 -18.28
C ALA A 17 2.25 17.58 -17.50
N TYR A 18 2.94 18.32 -16.63
CA TYR A 18 2.36 19.46 -15.91
C TYR A 18 1.84 20.52 -16.87
N ARG A 19 2.65 20.98 -17.83
CA ARG A 19 2.22 21.97 -18.83
C ARG A 19 0.99 21.49 -19.62
N LYS A 20 1.00 20.23 -20.06
CA LYS A 20 -0.11 19.62 -20.81
C LYS A 20 -1.40 19.55 -19.97
N LEU A 21 -1.30 19.25 -18.68
CA LEU A 21 -2.43 19.11 -17.78
C LEU A 21 -2.96 20.48 -17.31
N ALA A 22 -2.05 21.40 -16.99
CA ALA A 22 -2.34 22.78 -16.61
C ALA A 22 -3.10 23.51 -17.73
N LEU A 23 -2.71 23.34 -19.00
CA LEU A 23 -3.42 23.93 -20.14
C LEU A 23 -4.83 23.34 -20.35
N GLN A 24 -5.03 22.06 -20.04
CA GLN A 24 -6.34 21.41 -20.15
C GLN A 24 -7.27 21.79 -19.02
N LYS A 25 -6.74 21.94 -17.80
CA LYS A 25 -7.49 22.20 -16.57
C LYS A 25 -7.39 23.65 -16.10
N HIS A 26 -6.90 24.56 -16.94
CA HIS A 26 -6.75 25.97 -16.59
C HIS A 26 -8.13 26.59 -16.27
N PRO A 27 -8.27 27.35 -15.17
CA PRO A 27 -9.55 27.96 -14.80
C PRO A 27 -10.07 28.94 -15.86
N ASP A 28 -9.17 29.63 -16.58
CA ASP A 28 -9.53 30.55 -17.67
C ASP A 28 -10.23 29.86 -18.87
N LYS A 29 -9.89 28.59 -19.14
CA LYS A 29 -10.54 27.79 -20.21
C LYS A 29 -11.72 26.97 -19.71
N ASN A 30 -11.87 26.81 -18.39
CA ASN A 30 -12.90 26.00 -17.75
C ASN A 30 -13.72 26.86 -16.78
N ARG A 31 -14.12 28.05 -17.22
CA ARG A 31 -14.86 29.03 -16.40
C ARG A 31 -16.24 28.53 -15.96
N ASP A 32 -16.80 27.58 -16.72
CA ASP A 32 -18.07 26.90 -16.42
C ASP A 32 -17.94 25.79 -15.37
N ASN A 33 -16.71 25.38 -15.02
CA ASN A 33 -16.47 24.35 -14.02
C ASN A 33 -16.07 25.01 -12.68
N PRO A 34 -16.95 24.97 -11.65
CA PRO A 34 -16.66 25.56 -10.34
C PRO A 34 -15.50 24.85 -9.61
N ASN A 35 -15.15 23.63 -10.03
CA ASN A 35 -14.05 22.86 -9.45
C ASN A 35 -12.73 23.06 -10.20
N ALA A 36 -12.67 23.86 -11.27
CA ALA A 36 -11.47 24.05 -12.07
C ALA A 36 -10.30 24.62 -11.24
N ASP A 37 -10.60 25.51 -10.28
CA ASP A 37 -9.60 26.06 -9.36
C ASP A 37 -9.04 24.99 -8.40
N ALA A 38 -9.92 24.15 -7.84
CA ALA A 38 -9.53 23.05 -6.96
C ALA A 38 -8.72 21.97 -7.71
N GLU A 39 -9.13 21.62 -8.94
CA GLU A 39 -8.40 20.70 -9.80
C GLU A 39 -7.01 21.27 -10.16
N PHE A 40 -6.93 22.55 -10.54
CA PHE A 40 -5.68 23.22 -10.87
C PHE A 40 -4.74 23.31 -9.66
N SER A 41 -5.27 23.68 -8.49
CA SER A 41 -4.55 23.69 -7.22
C SER A 41 -3.98 22.32 -6.86
N GLY A 42 -4.73 21.24 -7.11
CA GLY A 42 -4.25 19.87 -6.91
C GLY A 42 -3.11 19.51 -7.86
N ILE A 43 -3.17 19.95 -9.11
CA ILE A 43 -2.12 19.74 -10.11
C ILE A 43 -0.85 20.52 -9.75
N GLN A 44 -0.99 21.75 -9.26
CA GLN A 44 0.12 22.60 -8.84
C GLN A 44 0.85 22.01 -7.63
N LYS A 45 0.12 21.59 -6.59
CA LYS A 45 0.70 20.91 -5.42
C LYS A 45 1.44 19.63 -5.81
N ALA A 46 0.87 18.84 -6.72
CA ALA A 46 1.52 17.64 -7.23
C ALA A 46 2.84 17.97 -7.97
N TYR A 47 2.88 19.06 -8.73
CA TYR A 47 4.08 19.50 -9.42
C TYR A 47 5.16 20.04 -8.47
N GLU A 48 4.79 20.80 -7.45
CA GLU A 48 5.74 21.29 -6.43
C GLU A 48 6.48 20.14 -5.74
N VAL A 49 5.74 19.09 -5.34
CA VAL A 49 6.34 17.90 -4.71
C VAL A 49 7.20 17.09 -5.68
N LEU A 50 6.87 17.09 -6.97
CA LEU A 50 7.60 16.32 -7.99
C LEU A 50 8.79 17.08 -8.61
N CYS A 51 8.81 18.41 -8.50
CA CYS A 51 9.88 19.27 -9.03
C CYS A 51 11.08 19.36 -8.09
N ASP A 52 10.87 19.16 -6.78
CA ASP A 52 11.94 19.09 -5.80
C ASP A 52 12.49 17.66 -5.75
N LYS A 53 13.78 17.50 -6.07
CA LYS A 53 14.46 16.20 -6.13
C LYS A 53 14.53 15.52 -4.76
N ASP A 54 14.72 16.31 -3.69
CA ASP A 54 14.76 15.80 -2.32
C ASP A 54 13.34 15.40 -1.86
N ALA A 55 12.33 16.21 -2.20
CA ALA A 55 10.93 15.86 -1.93
C ALA A 55 10.48 14.61 -2.70
N LYS A 56 10.87 14.48 -3.98
CA LYS A 56 10.62 13.29 -4.81
C LYS A 56 11.29 12.06 -4.18
N ALA A 57 12.56 12.17 -3.81
CA ALA A 57 13.29 11.07 -3.19
C ALA A 57 12.70 10.64 -1.83
N ALA A 58 12.26 11.61 -1.02
CA ALA A 58 11.58 11.33 0.24
C ALA A 58 10.23 10.61 0.02
N LEU A 59 9.46 11.05 -0.98
CA LEU A 59 8.19 10.43 -1.35
C LEU A 59 8.39 8.98 -1.85
N ASP A 60 9.35 8.77 -2.74
CA ASP A 60 9.72 7.44 -3.25
C ASP A 60 10.20 6.53 -2.11
N GLY A 61 11.01 7.07 -1.19
CA GLY A 61 11.47 6.38 0.02
C GLY A 61 10.32 5.97 0.95
N LEU A 62 9.33 6.82 1.15
CA LEU A 62 8.13 6.50 1.95
C LEU A 62 7.30 5.39 1.33
N TYR A 63 7.10 5.42 0.01
CA TYR A 63 6.38 4.35 -0.70
C TYR A 63 7.13 3.01 -0.63
N ALA A 64 8.45 3.03 -0.82
CA ALA A 64 9.29 1.84 -0.68
C ALA A 64 9.29 1.30 0.75
N ALA A 65 9.39 2.16 1.77
CA ALA A 65 9.35 1.78 3.17
C ALA A 65 8.00 1.17 3.57
N ARG A 66 6.89 1.71 3.05
CA ARG A 66 5.55 1.17 3.27
C ARG A 66 5.41 -0.23 2.65
N ALA A 67 5.82 -0.39 1.40
CA ALA A 67 5.83 -1.69 0.73
C ALA A 67 6.72 -2.72 1.47
N ALA A 68 7.90 -2.30 1.94
CA ALA A 68 8.81 -3.15 2.70
C ALA A 68 8.23 -3.55 4.07
N LYS A 69 7.54 -2.64 4.76
CA LYS A 69 6.86 -2.92 6.03
C LYS A 69 5.74 -3.94 5.85
N GLU A 70 4.93 -3.77 4.81
CA GLU A 70 3.82 -4.68 4.47
C GLU A 70 4.36 -6.08 4.12
N ALA A 71 5.44 -6.15 3.34
CA ALA A 71 6.10 -7.40 3.00
C ALA A 71 6.73 -8.12 4.22
N ARG A 72 7.28 -7.36 5.18
CA ARG A 72 7.81 -7.92 6.44
C ARG A 72 6.70 -8.52 7.30
N HIS A 73 5.59 -7.79 7.47
CA HIS A 73 4.44 -8.27 8.24
C HIS A 73 3.82 -9.52 7.61
N SER A 74 3.62 -9.55 6.29
CA SER A 74 3.06 -10.72 5.59
C SER A 74 3.85 -12.02 5.85
N LYS A 75 5.19 -11.96 5.82
CA LYS A 75 6.04 -13.14 6.08
C LYS A 75 5.99 -13.59 7.54
N GLN A 76 5.85 -12.65 8.47
CA GLN A 76 5.71 -12.96 9.90
C GLN A 76 4.30 -13.49 10.24
N ASP A 77 3.26 -12.98 9.59
CA ASP A 77 1.88 -13.42 9.77
C ASP A 77 1.67 -14.87 9.28
N ALA A 78 2.23 -15.25 8.13
CA ALA A 78 2.13 -16.62 7.64
C ALA A 78 2.79 -17.65 8.58
N LYS A 79 3.95 -17.30 9.15
CA LYS A 79 4.66 -18.16 10.10
C LYS A 79 3.91 -18.25 11.44
N ARG A 80 3.35 -17.13 11.93
CA ARG A 80 2.52 -17.12 13.14
C ARG A 80 1.23 -17.92 12.98
N ARG A 81 0.59 -17.85 11.81
CA ARG A 81 -0.61 -18.63 11.49
C ARG A 81 -0.32 -20.14 11.51
N LYS A 82 0.72 -20.58 10.79
CA LYS A 82 1.13 -22.00 10.78
C LYS A 82 1.47 -22.51 12.18
N LEU A 83 2.17 -21.72 12.99
CA LEU A 83 2.51 -22.11 14.36
C LEU A 83 1.27 -22.30 15.24
N ARG A 84 0.27 -21.41 15.10
CA ARG A 84 -1.00 -21.56 15.83
C ARG A 84 -1.78 -22.79 15.39
N GLU A 85 -1.86 -23.06 14.09
CA GLU A 85 -2.52 -24.25 13.56
C GLU A 85 -1.82 -25.55 14.02
N GLU A 86 -0.49 -25.56 14.07
CA GLU A 86 0.27 -26.71 14.58
C GLU A 86 0.04 -26.94 16.09
N LEU A 87 0.00 -25.86 16.88
CA LEU A 87 -0.29 -25.93 18.33
C LEU A 87 -1.71 -26.45 18.59
N GLU A 88 -2.71 -25.87 17.94
CA GLU A 88 -4.12 -26.28 18.11
C GLU A 88 -4.34 -27.74 17.70
N ARG A 89 -3.66 -28.18 16.63
CA ARG A 89 -3.70 -29.58 16.21
C ARG A 89 -3.10 -30.51 17.27
N ARG A 90 -1.94 -30.16 17.84
CA ARG A 90 -1.31 -30.93 18.91
C ARG A 90 -2.17 -30.99 20.17
N GLU A 91 -2.79 -29.88 20.55
CA GLU A 91 -3.69 -29.84 21.71
C GLU A 91 -4.91 -30.75 21.48
N LYS A 92 -5.50 -30.73 20.28
CA LYS A 92 -6.57 -31.68 19.90
C LYS A 92 -6.14 -33.14 19.94
N GLU A 93 -4.95 -33.48 19.44
CA GLU A 93 -4.46 -34.86 19.46
C GLU A 93 -4.24 -35.36 20.90
N VAL A 94 -3.73 -34.51 21.79
CA VAL A 94 -3.56 -34.84 23.21
C VAL A 94 -4.91 -34.96 23.93
N GLU A 95 -5.85 -34.07 23.65
CA GLU A 95 -7.20 -34.12 24.23
C GLU A 95 -7.99 -35.33 23.72
N GLN A 96 -7.90 -35.66 22.44
CA GLN A 96 -8.49 -36.87 21.87
C GLN A 96 -7.90 -38.12 22.51
N GLY A 97 -6.57 -38.24 22.59
CA GLY A 97 -5.92 -39.37 23.24
C GLY A 97 -6.32 -39.52 24.71
N ARG A 98 -6.43 -38.42 25.46
CA ARG A 98 -6.96 -38.44 26.84
C ARG A 98 -8.41 -38.89 26.90
N SER A 99 -9.26 -38.38 26.02
CA SER A 99 -10.67 -38.75 25.98
C SER A 99 -10.89 -40.22 25.58
N GLU A 100 -10.09 -40.73 24.63
CA GLU A 100 -10.11 -42.13 24.20
C GLU A 100 -9.62 -43.06 25.32
N GLU A 101 -8.56 -42.66 26.03
CA GLU A 101 -8.03 -43.40 27.18
C GLU A 101 -9.05 -43.42 28.34
N GLU A 102 -9.73 -42.30 28.60
CA GLU A 102 -10.75 -42.18 29.64
C GLU A 102 -12.00 -43.03 29.32
N VAL A 103 -12.45 -43.03 28.05
CA VAL A 103 -13.56 -43.87 27.58
C VAL A 103 -13.18 -45.35 27.61
N ALA A 104 -11.94 -45.72 27.25
CA ALA A 104 -11.46 -47.09 27.33
C ALA A 104 -11.39 -47.58 28.78
N ARG A 105 -10.97 -46.72 29.71
CA ARG A 105 -10.94 -47.01 31.14
C ARG A 105 -12.33 -47.16 31.75
N ALA A 106 -13.32 -46.39 31.27
CA ALA A 106 -14.70 -46.47 31.73
C ALA A 106 -15.48 -47.69 31.19
N ARG A 107 -14.93 -48.40 30.19
CA ARG A 107 -15.51 -49.62 29.60
C ARG A 107 -14.94 -50.92 30.20
N LEU A 108 -13.92 -50.83 31.06
CA LEU A 108 -13.33 -51.91 31.84
C LEU A 108 -13.96 -51.99 33.23
#